data_AF-A0AAV4L9J7-F1
#
_entry.id   AF-A0AAV4L9J7-F1
#
_cell.length_a   1.000
_cell.length_b   1.000
_cell.length_c   1.000
_cell.angle_alpha   90.00
_cell.angle_beta   90.00
_cell.angle_gamma   90.00
#
_symmetry.space_group_name_H-M   'P 1'
#
loop_
_entity.id
_entity.type
_entity.pdbx_description
1 polymer ?
#
loop_
_entity_poly.entity_id
_entity_poly.type
_entity_poly.pdbx_seq_one_letter_code
_entity_poly.pdbx_strand_id
1 'polypeptide(L)'
;MLPFRFDWGLVRSNPTGPRRFVGKTNLEAAKAGITPEMADGSIINLHHVGQHGHGPLAEVTTLIHNRSNKKMFDTIHGQFSGKSDPNCPVIHDRTWDTDRISYWIGRSGDVTKK
;
A
#
# COMPACT_ATOMS: atom_id res chain seq x y z
N MET A 1 1.93 -2.58 17.00
CA MET A 1 1.20 -2.78 15.73
C MET A 1 1.90 -3.91 15.00
N LEU A 2 1.28 -5.09 14.90
CA LEU A 2 1.85 -6.19 14.11
C LEU A 2 1.75 -5.78 12.64
N PRO A 3 2.83 -5.86 11.84
CA PRO A 3 2.74 -5.58 10.41
C PRO A 3 1.69 -6.51 9.80
N PHE A 4 0.89 -5.99 8.86
CA PHE A 4 0.01 -6.83 8.04
C PHE A 4 0.87 -7.94 7.44
N ARG A 5 0.66 -9.18 7.87
CA ARG A 5 1.38 -10.34 7.32
C ARG A 5 0.61 -10.82 6.10
N PHE A 6 0.98 -10.31 4.93
CA PHE A 6 0.69 -10.95 3.65
C PHE A 6 1.81 -11.93 3.30
N ASP A 7 1.49 -12.92 2.47
CA ASP A 7 2.43 -13.97 2.08
C ASP A 7 3.35 -13.49 0.94
N TRP A 8 4.65 -13.43 1.21
CA TRP A 8 5.67 -13.04 0.23
C TRP A 8 5.88 -14.09 -0.87
N GLY A 9 5.59 -15.35 -0.58
CA GLY A 9 5.66 -16.47 -1.51
C GLY A 9 4.40 -16.66 -2.36
N LEU A 10 3.31 -15.95 -2.05
CA LEU A 10 2.07 -16.04 -2.82
C LEU A 10 2.34 -15.69 -4.28
N VAL A 11 2.04 -16.65 -5.16
CA VAL A 11 2.04 -16.43 -6.61
C VAL A 11 0.78 -15.66 -6.98
N ARG A 12 1.00 -14.47 -7.54
CA ARG A 12 -0.05 -13.54 -7.91
C ARG A 12 -0.89 -14.10 -9.03
N SER A 13 -2.20 -13.98 -8.89
CA SER A 13 -3.17 -14.53 -9.85
C SER A 13 -4.15 -13.48 -10.35
N ASN A 14 -4.29 -12.35 -9.66
CA ASN A 14 -5.26 -11.32 -10.01
C ASN A 14 -4.90 -10.63 -11.35
N PRO A 15 -5.69 -10.83 -12.42
CA PRO A 15 -5.40 -10.28 -13.75
C PRO A 15 -5.73 -8.78 -13.87
N THR A 16 -6.41 -8.20 -12.86
CA THR A 16 -6.72 -6.76 -12.78
C THR A 16 -5.55 -5.94 -12.23
N GLY A 17 -4.58 -6.60 -11.58
CA GLY A 17 -3.34 -5.98 -11.16
C GLY A 17 -2.34 -5.81 -12.31
N PRO A 18 -1.09 -5.41 -12.00
CA PRO A 18 -0.03 -5.30 -13.01
C PRO A 18 0.23 -6.65 -13.71
N ARG A 19 -0.33 -6.82 -14.92
CA ARG A 19 -0.32 -8.09 -15.69
C ARG A 19 1.06 -8.74 -15.81
N ARG A 20 2.12 -7.94 -15.91
CA ARG A 20 3.51 -8.42 -15.99
C ARG A 20 3.99 -9.19 -14.75
N PHE A 21 3.26 -9.12 -13.64
CA PHE A 21 3.55 -9.84 -12.39
C PHE A 21 2.55 -10.94 -12.06
N VAL A 22 1.55 -11.19 -12.90
CA VAL A 22 0.75 -12.42 -12.78
C VAL A 22 1.68 -13.62 -13.01
N GLY A 23 1.59 -14.63 -12.14
CA GLY A 23 2.50 -15.77 -12.13
C GLY A 23 3.85 -15.51 -11.44
N LYS A 24 4.07 -14.30 -10.90
CA LYS A 24 5.23 -13.98 -10.04
C LYS A 24 4.81 -13.95 -8.57
N THR A 25 5.75 -14.18 -7.68
CA THR A 25 5.54 -14.05 -6.24
C THR A 25 5.37 -12.59 -5.82
N ASN A 26 4.75 -12.36 -4.67
CA ASN A 26 4.71 -11.03 -4.05
C ASN A 26 6.11 -10.44 -3.81
N LEU A 27 7.09 -11.28 -3.45
CA LEU A 27 8.47 -10.83 -3.28
C LEU A 27 9.08 -10.31 -4.58
N GLU A 28 8.91 -11.02 -5.69
CA GLU A 28 9.38 -10.58 -7.01
C GLU A 28 8.69 -9.29 -7.47
N ALA A 29 7.40 -9.14 -7.20
CA ALA A 29 6.65 -7.94 -7.51
C ALA A 29 7.15 -6.73 -6.69
N ALA A 30 7.34 -6.90 -5.39
CA ALA A 30 7.79 -5.83 -4.50
C ALA A 30 9.23 -5.38 -4.78
N LYS A 31 10.11 -6.28 -5.23
CA LYS A 31 11.45 -5.90 -5.75
C LYS A 31 11.40 -4.92 -6.92
N ALA A 32 10.26 -4.85 -7.62
CA ALA A 32 10.00 -3.89 -8.68
C ALA A 32 9.04 -2.76 -8.26
N GLY A 33 8.85 -2.56 -6.95
CA GLY A 33 8.00 -1.51 -6.39
C GLY A 33 6.50 -1.77 -6.48
N ILE A 34 6.09 -3.00 -6.80
CA ILE A 34 4.67 -3.36 -6.91
C ILE A 34 4.13 -3.84 -5.58
N THR A 35 2.94 -3.33 -5.26
CA THR A 35 2.19 -3.74 -4.07
C THR A 35 1.91 -5.25 -4.04
N PRO A 36 2.05 -5.90 -2.87
CA PRO A 36 1.63 -7.27 -2.64
C PRO A 36 0.13 -7.50 -2.85
N GLU A 37 -0.19 -8.71 -3.31
CA GLU A 37 -1.53 -9.28 -3.42
C GLU A 37 -1.85 -10.16 -2.21
N MET A 38 -3.09 -10.17 -1.78
CA MET A 38 -3.60 -11.04 -0.73
C MET A 38 -4.15 -12.33 -1.34
N ALA A 39 -4.32 -13.38 -0.53
CA ALA A 39 -4.85 -14.66 -1.01
C ALA A 39 -6.27 -14.56 -1.62
N ASP A 40 -7.05 -13.55 -1.24
CA ASP A 40 -8.37 -13.25 -1.81
C ASP A 40 -8.32 -12.39 -3.08
N GLY A 41 -7.11 -12.11 -3.60
CA GLY A 41 -6.87 -11.27 -4.77
C GLY A 41 -6.92 -9.76 -4.48
N SER A 42 -7.23 -9.34 -3.25
CA SER A 42 -7.14 -7.92 -2.86
C SER A 42 -5.67 -7.46 -2.80
N ILE A 43 -5.42 -6.15 -2.78
CA ILE A 43 -4.06 -5.59 -2.74
C ILE A 43 -3.81 -4.86 -1.42
N ILE A 44 -2.53 -4.73 -1.07
CA ILE A 44 -2.11 -3.91 0.07
C ILE A 44 -1.78 -2.49 -0.41
N ASN A 45 -2.63 -1.54 -0.06
CA ASN A 45 -2.38 -0.13 -0.33
C ASN A 45 -1.45 0.46 0.73
N LEU A 46 -0.86 1.61 0.39
CA LEU A 46 -0.15 2.44 1.34
C LEU A 46 -0.98 3.68 1.62
N HIS A 47 -0.87 4.20 2.84
CA HIS A 47 -1.53 5.41 3.29
C HIS A 47 -0.58 6.20 4.20
N HIS A 48 -0.41 7.50 3.94
CA HIS A 48 0.33 8.35 4.87
C HIS A 48 -0.51 8.64 6.11
N VAL A 49 0.03 8.29 7.28
CA VAL A 49 -0.61 8.56 8.56
C VAL A 49 -0.80 10.06 8.75
N GLY A 50 -2.00 10.45 9.14
CA GLY A 50 -2.34 11.84 9.43
C GLY A 50 -2.58 12.69 8.18
N GLN A 51 -2.71 12.10 6.99
CA GLN A 51 -2.88 12.84 5.72
C GLN A 51 -1.72 13.82 5.42
N HIS A 52 -0.54 13.54 6.01
CA HIS A 52 0.67 14.37 5.94
C HIS A 52 1.64 13.81 4.88
N GLY A 53 2.10 14.63 3.94
CA GLY A 53 2.94 14.19 2.81
C GLY A 53 4.30 13.60 3.21
N HIS A 54 4.83 13.98 4.38
CA HIS A 54 6.06 13.40 4.93
C HIS A 54 5.79 12.43 6.09
N GLY A 55 4.53 12.06 6.29
CA GLY A 55 4.11 11.22 7.40
C GLY A 55 4.53 9.76 7.22
N PRO A 56 4.61 8.97 8.30
CA PRO A 56 4.83 7.53 8.20
C PRO A 56 3.82 6.85 7.28
N LEU A 57 4.24 5.80 6.58
CA LEU A 57 3.36 4.99 5.74
C LEU A 57 2.79 3.81 6.52
N ALA A 58 1.47 3.62 6.39
CA ALA A 58 0.75 2.46 6.87
C ALA A 58 0.33 1.56 5.70
N GLU A 59 0.55 0.26 5.85
CA GLU A 59 0.00 -0.78 4.98
C GLU A 59 -1.48 -1.00 5.33
N VAL A 60 -2.38 -0.85 4.35
CA VAL A 60 -3.83 -1.01 4.52
C VAL A 60 -4.43 -1.85 3.41
N THR A 61 -5.36 -2.75 3.72
CA THR A 61 -6.01 -3.56 2.68
C THR A 61 -6.94 -2.70 1.82
N THR A 62 -7.23 -3.17 0.60
CA THR A 62 -8.28 -2.56 -0.24
C THR A 62 -9.58 -2.34 0.52
N LEU A 63 -9.99 -3.28 1.39
CA LEU A 63 -11.22 -3.14 2.19
C LEU A 63 -11.22 -1.88 3.08
N ILE A 64 -10.08 -1.55 3.69
CA ILE A 64 -9.94 -0.37 4.56
C ILE A 64 -9.90 0.92 3.74
N HIS A 65 -9.23 0.88 2.58
CA HIS A 65 -9.05 2.04 1.71
C HIS A 65 -10.19 2.23 0.69
N ASN A 66 -11.25 1.43 0.76
CA ASN A 66 -12.39 1.52 -0.14
C ASN A 66 -13.46 2.48 0.40
N ARG A 67 -13.82 3.49 -0.40
CA ARG A 67 -14.88 4.47 -0.08
C ARG A 67 -16.25 3.83 0.18
N SER A 68 -16.53 2.65 -0.37
CA SER A 68 -17.79 1.94 -0.09
C SER A 68 -17.87 1.44 1.37
N ASN A 69 -16.72 1.21 2.01
CA ASN A 69 -16.63 0.92 3.43
C ASN A 69 -16.40 2.22 4.22
N LYS A 70 -17.42 3.09 4.24
CA LYS A 70 -17.32 4.45 4.79
C LYS A 70 -16.72 4.50 6.20
N LYS A 71 -17.12 3.59 7.09
CA LYS A 71 -16.60 3.54 8.46
C LYS A 71 -15.07 3.36 8.50
N MET A 72 -14.55 2.40 7.72
CA MET A 72 -13.10 2.15 7.69
C MET A 72 -12.36 3.24 6.90
N PHE A 73 -12.94 3.69 5.80
CA PHE A 73 -12.38 4.78 5.01
C PHE A 73 -12.21 6.06 5.85
N ASP A 74 -13.25 6.45 6.59
CA ASP A 74 -13.21 7.61 7.48
C ASP A 74 -12.24 7.43 8.65
N THR A 75 -11.92 6.19 9.04
CA THR A 75 -10.94 5.92 10.10
C THR A 75 -9.53 6.36 9.67
N ILE A 76 -9.19 6.18 8.38
CA ILE A 76 -7.87 6.55 7.85
C ILE A 76 -7.87 7.91 7.15
N HIS A 77 -9.01 8.42 6.69
CA HIS A 77 -9.10 9.70 5.98
C HIS A 77 -9.82 10.82 6.73
N GLY A 78 -10.40 10.55 7.90
CA GLY A 78 -11.25 11.49 8.63
C GLY A 78 -10.52 12.64 9.33
N GLN A 79 -9.18 12.62 9.35
CA GLN A 79 -8.38 13.75 9.82
C GLN A 79 -8.72 15.00 9.01
N PHE A 80 -8.60 16.17 9.65
CA PHE A 80 -8.98 17.46 9.05
C PHE A 80 -10.41 17.47 8.48
N SER A 81 -11.34 16.74 9.13
CA SER A 81 -12.73 16.60 8.69
C SER A 81 -12.86 16.02 7.27
N GLY A 82 -11.99 15.07 6.91
CA GLY A 82 -11.98 14.44 5.59
C GLY A 82 -11.22 15.22 4.52
N LYS A 83 -10.49 16.28 4.90
CA LYS A 83 -9.69 17.12 4.00
C LYS A 83 -8.21 16.76 4.07
N SER A 84 -7.43 17.27 3.13
CA SER A 84 -5.98 17.17 3.16
C SER A 84 -5.39 17.97 4.32
N ASP A 85 -4.20 17.56 4.79
CA ASP A 85 -3.41 18.37 5.72
C ASP A 85 -3.20 19.79 5.14
N PRO A 86 -3.51 20.85 5.91
CA PRO A 86 -3.42 22.23 5.43
C PRO A 86 -1.99 22.74 5.26
N ASN A 87 -1.00 22.12 5.93
CA ASN A 87 0.39 22.56 5.93
C ASN A 87 1.26 21.72 4.99
N CYS A 88 1.00 20.41 4.93
CA CYS A 88 1.77 19.48 4.10
C CYS A 88 0.86 18.35 3.61
N PRO A 89 -0.01 18.63 2.63
CA PRO A 89 -0.93 17.64 2.10
C PRO A 89 -0.18 16.49 1.41
N VAL A 90 -0.72 15.29 1.45
CA VAL A 90 -0.32 14.23 0.52
C VAL A 90 -0.65 14.67 -0.90
N ILE A 91 0.37 14.77 -1.75
CA ILE A 91 0.21 15.09 -3.17
C ILE A 91 0.25 13.79 -3.95
N HIS A 92 -0.86 13.41 -4.57
CA HIS A 92 -0.96 12.19 -5.39
C HIS A 92 -0.39 12.40 -6.79
N ASP A 93 0.90 12.72 -6.86
CA ASP A 93 1.67 12.88 -8.09
C ASP A 93 2.81 11.84 -8.15
N ARG A 94 3.85 12.13 -8.95
CA ARG A 94 5.02 11.25 -9.08
C ARG A 94 5.80 11.08 -7.76
N THR A 95 5.67 12.01 -6.83
CA THR A 95 6.29 11.94 -5.50
C THR A 95 5.65 10.80 -4.71
N TRP A 96 4.31 10.75 -4.65
CA TRP A 96 3.59 9.63 -4.03
C TRP A 96 3.91 8.28 -4.70
N ASP A 97 3.99 8.25 -6.04
CA ASP A 97 4.39 7.04 -6.74
C ASP A 97 5.81 6.60 -6.36
N THR A 98 6.73 7.56 -6.19
CA THR A 98 8.11 7.30 -5.75
C THR A 98 8.16 6.76 -4.33
N ASP A 99 7.39 7.34 -3.40
CA ASP A 99 7.31 6.86 -2.02
C ASP A 99 6.78 5.43 -1.97
N ARG A 100 5.72 5.14 -2.73
CA ARG A 100 5.15 3.79 -2.83
C ARG A 100 6.14 2.78 -3.40
N ILE A 101 6.82 3.12 -4.48
CA ILE A 101 7.82 2.23 -5.12
C ILE A 101 8.97 1.98 -4.16
N SER A 102 9.54 3.04 -3.59
CA SER A 102 10.67 2.98 -2.65
C SER A 102 10.31 2.15 -1.41
N TYR A 103 9.11 2.34 -0.87
CA TYR A 103 8.62 1.58 0.27
C TYR A 103 8.60 0.07 0.00
N TRP A 104 8.02 -0.36 -1.12
CA TRP A 104 7.91 -1.79 -1.43
C TRP A 104 9.25 -2.43 -1.76
N ILE A 105 10.15 -1.71 -2.46
CA ILE A 105 11.51 -2.17 -2.68
C ILE A 105 12.23 -2.35 -1.34
N GLY A 106 12.16 -1.36 -0.45
CA GLY A 106 12.75 -1.43 0.89
C GLY A 106 12.22 -2.61 1.69
N ARG A 107 10.89 -2.78 1.75
CA ARG A 107 10.23 -3.90 2.43
C ARG A 107 10.66 -5.26 1.85
N SER A 108 10.82 -5.37 0.54
CA SER A 108 11.34 -6.59 -0.09
C SER A 108 12.77 -6.89 0.36
N GLY A 109 13.60 -5.85 0.53
CA GLY A 109 14.95 -5.95 1.05
C GLY A 109 14.98 -6.50 2.48
N ASP A 110 14.11 -6.00 3.36
CA ASP A 110 14.00 -6.45 4.75
C ASP A 110 13.62 -7.93 4.90
N VAL A 111 12.91 -8.48 3.91
CA VAL A 111 12.55 -9.89 3.86
C VAL A 111 13.74 -10.74 3.44
N THR A 112 14.53 -10.27 2.47
CA THR A 112 15.69 -11.02 1.94
C THR A 112 16.92 -10.98 2.84
N LYS A 113 16.98 -10.04 3.79
CA LYS A 113 18.10 -9.88 4.73
C LYS A 113 17.91 -10.65 6.05
N LYS A 114 16.77 -11.32 6.21
CA LYS A 114 16.45 -12.18 7.35
C LYS A 114 16.67 -13.64 7.00
#